data_AF-A0A1Q9BTQ5-F1
#
_entry.id   AF-A0A1Q9BTQ5-F1
#
_cell.length_a   1.000
_cell.length_b   1.000
_cell.length_c   1.000
_cell.angle_alpha   90.00
_cell.angle_beta   90.00
_cell.angle_gamma   90.00
#
_symmetry.space_group_name_H-M   'P 1'
#
loop_
_entity.id
_entity.type
_entity.pdbx_description
1 polymer ?
#
loop_
_entity_poly.entity_id
_entity_poly.type
_entity_poly.pdbx_seq_one_letter_code
_entity_poly.pdbx_strand_id
1 'polypeptide(L)'
;MDPAERKRQNEALRRKLLSGGLKPGLLEKYQNCTTAQQKFEFLKAFVLDPDMENVEVEASFKELAERKTADVYVELPLEELRKSYTSEAQKKFLEETILQKQQGRPHPQDPGNAEMRLYRVYQTGLDKSSNVSRLSTKLRGKGRVEKNAAARNALAESLAGKCADMTKSFNQKELTHDEKQQKEFDRDLQTVHALASKARATAKSIIDAKMLNQEATVQSLKSVYGKLMELHARINEMIFEGESFYNYAYALNVEKARCEEFEKEVTSAETIVKAHENRVAAEKRKRDKEKKEEEENARKKAKAAEEWEAWGGETEDWGEDLDDDGDDA
;
A
#
# COMPACT_ATOMS: atom_id res chain seq x y z
N MET A 1 2.27 14.64 21.84
CA MET A 1 1.34 15.36 22.73
C MET A 1 2.22 16.17 23.65
N ASP A 2 2.04 17.48 23.67
CA ASP A 2 2.86 18.38 24.47
C ASP A 2 2.72 17.99 25.96
N PRO A 3 3.83 17.83 26.72
CA PRO A 3 3.80 17.58 28.15
C PRO A 3 2.86 18.52 28.93
N ALA A 4 2.74 19.78 28.49
CA ALA A 4 1.85 20.77 29.10
C ALA A 4 0.37 20.43 28.91
N GLU A 5 0.01 19.90 27.74
CA GLU A 5 -1.35 19.51 27.39
C GLU A 5 -1.79 18.25 28.17
N ARG A 6 -0.87 17.29 28.33
CA ARG A 6 -1.09 16.09 29.16
C ARG A 6 -1.33 16.44 30.63
N LYS A 7 -0.60 17.43 31.16
CA LYS A 7 -0.77 17.93 32.53
C LYS A 7 -2.13 18.61 32.72
N ARG A 8 -2.54 19.46 31.77
CA ARG A 8 -3.89 20.09 31.79
C ARG A 8 -5.01 19.08 31.72
N GLN A 9 -4.91 18.07 30.86
CA GLN A 9 -5.93 17.02 30.76
C GLN A 9 -6.05 16.21 32.05
N ASN A 10 -4.92 15.83 32.67
CA ASN A 10 -4.93 15.13 33.96
C ASN A 10 -5.52 15.98 35.09
N GLU A 11 -5.27 17.29 35.08
CA GLU A 11 -5.78 18.20 36.11
C GLU A 11 -7.27 18.51 35.93
N ALA A 12 -7.75 18.64 34.70
CA ALA A 12 -9.17 18.73 34.40
C ALA A 12 -9.91 17.45 34.81
N LEU A 13 -9.31 16.28 34.57
CA LEU A 13 -9.86 14.98 34.95
C LEU A 13 -9.88 14.81 36.48
N ARG A 14 -8.83 15.26 37.19
CA ARG A 14 -8.80 15.35 38.66
C ARG A 14 -9.90 16.26 39.21
N ARG A 15 -10.09 17.45 38.64
CA ARG A 15 -11.15 18.38 39.08
C ARG A 15 -12.54 17.77 38.87
N LYS A 16 -12.78 17.12 37.73
CA LYS A 16 -14.05 16.45 37.43
C LYS A 16 -14.33 15.26 38.37
N LEU A 17 -13.29 14.53 38.77
CA LEU A 17 -13.37 13.42 39.72
C LEU A 17 -13.62 13.89 41.17
N LEU A 18 -13.10 15.06 41.54
CA LEU A 18 -13.31 15.65 42.88
C LEU A 18 -14.66 16.39 42.98
N SER A 19 -15.18 16.93 41.88
CA SER A 19 -16.40 17.74 41.89
C SER A 19 -17.70 16.95 41.70
N GLY A 20 -17.65 15.65 41.45
CA GLY A 20 -18.83 14.85 41.15
C GLY A 20 -18.83 13.52 41.88
N GLY A 21 -19.54 13.45 43.01
CA GLY A 21 -20.27 12.28 43.56
C GLY A 21 -19.59 10.90 43.67
N LEU A 22 -18.32 10.75 43.30
CA LEU A 22 -17.65 9.46 43.34
C LEU A 22 -17.25 9.14 44.77
N LYS A 23 -17.52 7.92 45.22
CA LYS A 23 -17.14 7.46 46.55
C LYS A 23 -15.63 7.73 46.77
N PRO A 24 -15.24 8.35 47.90
CA PRO A 24 -13.84 8.65 48.18
C PRO A 24 -12.98 7.38 48.12
N GLY A 25 -11.78 7.50 47.52
CA GLY A 25 -10.81 6.40 47.38
C GLY A 25 -10.86 5.62 46.05
N LEU A 26 -11.83 5.86 45.15
CA LEU A 26 -11.86 5.17 43.85
C LEU A 26 -10.70 5.55 42.92
N LEU A 27 -10.33 6.83 42.87
CA LEU A 27 -9.19 7.28 42.08
C LEU A 27 -7.88 6.65 42.57
N GLU A 28 -7.74 6.54 43.89
CA GLU A 28 -6.58 5.93 44.53
C GLU A 28 -6.51 4.43 44.22
N LYS A 29 -7.64 3.71 44.26
CA LYS A 29 -7.71 2.30 43.82
C LYS A 29 -7.36 2.12 42.33
N TYR A 30 -7.77 3.03 41.44
CA TYR A 30 -7.37 2.99 40.04
C TYR A 30 -5.87 3.27 39.85
N GLN A 31 -5.32 4.24 40.59
CA GLN A 31 -3.89 4.57 40.56
C GLN A 31 -3.03 3.44 41.12
N ASN A 32 -3.55 2.68 42.08
CA ASN A 32 -2.89 1.52 42.68
C ASN A 32 -2.93 0.26 41.79
N CYS A 33 -3.67 0.28 40.67
CA CYS A 33 -3.60 -0.78 39.67
C CYS A 33 -2.28 -0.68 38.90
N THR A 34 -1.39 -1.67 39.04
CA THR A 34 -0.05 -1.64 38.43
C THR A 34 -0.06 -2.20 37.00
N THR A 35 -0.97 -3.10 36.69
CA THR A 35 -1.07 -3.73 35.36
C THR A 35 -2.23 -3.16 34.54
N ALA A 36 -2.11 -3.24 33.21
CA ALA A 36 -3.16 -2.82 32.29
C ALA A 36 -4.47 -3.61 32.52
N GLN A 37 -4.35 -4.88 32.89
CA GLN A 37 -5.49 -5.76 33.17
C GLN A 37 -6.22 -5.38 34.46
N GLN A 38 -5.49 -5.03 35.53
CA GLN A 38 -6.10 -4.51 36.76
C GLN A 38 -6.83 -3.19 36.52
N LYS A 39 -6.24 -2.27 35.76
CA LYS A 39 -6.89 -1.01 35.38
C LYS A 39 -8.17 -1.26 34.58
N PHE A 40 -8.16 -2.26 33.71
CA PHE A 40 -9.34 -2.64 32.94
C PHE A 40 -10.44 -3.25 33.80
N GLU A 41 -10.13 -4.22 34.68
CA GLU A 41 -11.11 -4.81 35.60
C GLU A 41 -11.70 -3.76 36.56
N PHE A 42 -10.89 -2.80 37.01
CA PHE A 42 -11.38 -1.68 37.81
C PHE A 42 -12.36 -0.80 37.03
N LEU A 43 -12.02 -0.42 35.79
CA LEU A 43 -12.92 0.36 34.93
C LEU A 43 -14.20 -0.41 34.58
N LYS A 44 -14.12 -1.72 34.39
CA LYS A 44 -15.27 -2.59 34.16
C LYS A 44 -16.20 -2.61 35.38
N ALA A 45 -15.66 -2.81 36.58
CA ALA A 45 -16.43 -2.74 37.82
C ALA A 45 -17.06 -1.35 38.04
N PHE A 46 -16.34 -0.29 37.65
CA PHE A 46 -16.81 1.10 37.73
C PHE A 46 -17.96 1.42 36.77
N VAL A 47 -17.96 0.83 35.56
CA VAL A 47 -19.04 0.97 34.57
C VAL A 47 -20.30 0.18 34.98
N LEU A 48 -20.14 -0.87 35.79
CA LEU A 48 -21.24 -1.69 36.31
C LEU A 48 -21.89 -1.10 37.58
N ASP A 49 -21.40 0.02 38.10
CA ASP A 49 -21.91 0.65 39.31
C ASP A 49 -23.32 1.24 39.06
N PRO A 50 -24.35 0.85 39.86
CA PRO A 50 -25.72 1.34 39.72
C PRO A 50 -25.87 2.86 39.82
N ASP A 51 -24.94 3.56 40.50
CA ASP A 51 -25.02 4.99 40.77
C ASP A 51 -24.56 5.87 39.57
N MET A 52 -24.10 5.24 38.48
CA MET A 52 -23.42 5.91 37.35
C MET A 52 -24.27 6.04 36.08
N GLU A 53 -25.56 6.32 36.25
CA GLU A 53 -26.59 6.34 35.19
C GLU A 53 -26.31 7.34 34.03
N ASN A 54 -25.38 8.30 34.21
CA ASN A 54 -25.20 9.47 33.31
C ASN A 54 -23.75 9.71 32.81
N VAL A 55 -22.85 8.73 32.84
CA VAL A 55 -21.47 8.98 32.35
C VAL A 55 -21.37 8.86 30.83
N GLU A 56 -21.02 9.95 30.16
CA GLU A 56 -20.73 9.98 28.72
C GLU A 56 -19.26 9.71 28.40
N VAL A 57 -19.05 8.90 27.37
CA VAL A 57 -17.77 8.27 27.05
C VAL A 57 -17.58 8.45 25.52
N GLU A 58 -16.78 9.42 25.06
CA GLU A 58 -16.45 9.73 23.64
C GLU A 58 -15.15 9.09 23.08
N ALA A 59 -15.20 8.51 21.87
CA ALA A 59 -14.04 7.94 21.17
C ALA A 59 -13.61 8.78 19.96
N SER A 60 -12.30 8.84 19.69
CA SER A 60 -11.69 9.51 18.54
C SER A 60 -10.88 8.54 17.69
N PHE A 61 -10.97 8.66 16.37
CA PHE A 61 -10.25 7.83 15.41
C PHE A 61 -8.86 8.42 15.14
N LYS A 62 -7.82 7.60 15.30
CA LYS A 62 -6.50 7.87 14.72
C LYS A 62 -6.07 6.68 13.92
N GLU A 63 -5.98 6.87 12.61
CA GLU A 63 -5.37 5.91 11.72
C GLU A 63 -3.86 5.86 12.03
N LEU A 64 -3.39 4.70 12.48
CA LEU A 64 -1.97 4.47 12.72
C LEU A 64 -1.50 3.47 11.66
N ALA A 65 -0.73 3.97 10.70
CA ALA A 65 -0.03 3.11 9.75
C ALA A 65 1.13 2.42 10.48
N GLU A 66 0.97 1.13 10.79
CA GLU A 66 2.05 0.32 11.36
C GLU A 66 2.72 -0.45 10.20
N ARG A 67 3.96 -0.07 9.86
CA ARG A 67 4.80 -0.84 8.94
C ARG A 67 5.59 -1.88 9.72
N LYS A 68 5.42 -3.15 9.38
CA LYS A 68 6.29 -4.23 9.84
C LYS A 68 7.31 -4.52 8.75
N THR A 69 8.56 -4.17 9.02
CA THR A 69 9.70 -4.65 8.22
C THR A 69 9.94 -6.11 8.60
N ALA A 70 9.82 -7.01 7.63
CA ALA A 70 10.23 -8.39 7.79
C ALA A 70 11.57 -8.56 7.08
N ASP A 71 12.63 -8.84 7.84
CA ASP A 71 13.94 -9.09 7.27
C ASP A 71 13.89 -10.40 6.46
N VAL A 72 14.11 -10.29 5.14
CA VAL A 72 14.14 -11.45 4.26
C VAL A 72 15.58 -11.88 4.06
N TYR A 73 15.89 -13.02 4.69
CA TYR A 73 17.15 -13.72 4.47
C TYR A 73 16.96 -14.79 3.42
N VAL A 74 17.88 -14.86 2.46
CA VAL A 74 17.93 -15.90 1.44
C VAL A 74 19.21 -16.69 1.62
N GLU A 75 19.14 -18.00 1.43
CA GLU A 75 20.30 -18.87 1.39
C GLU A 75 20.79 -18.97 -0.06
N LEU A 76 22.00 -18.48 -0.34
CA LEU A 76 22.60 -18.49 -1.68
C LEU A 76 23.92 -19.27 -1.69
N PRO A 77 24.24 -20.01 -2.76
CA PRO A 77 25.54 -20.65 -2.95
C PRO A 77 26.68 -19.63 -3.00
N LEU A 78 27.87 -20.01 -2.54
CA LEU A 78 29.05 -19.15 -2.58
C LEU A 78 29.41 -18.68 -3.99
N GLU A 79 29.25 -19.55 -4.99
CA GLU A 79 29.47 -19.21 -6.39
C GLU A 79 28.56 -18.04 -6.85
N GLU A 80 27.28 -18.08 -6.49
CA GLU A 80 26.32 -17.01 -6.82
C GLU A 80 26.67 -15.72 -6.08
N LEU A 81 27.11 -15.82 -4.83
CA LEU A 81 27.54 -14.65 -4.07
C LEU A 81 28.77 -13.98 -4.70
N ARG A 82 29.77 -14.75 -5.12
CA ARG A 82 30.94 -14.19 -5.81
C ARG A 82 30.57 -13.50 -7.13
N LYS A 83 29.52 -13.97 -7.81
CA LYS A 83 28.98 -13.31 -9.01
C LYS A 83 28.21 -12.03 -8.68
N SER A 84 27.50 -11.98 -7.55
CA SER A 84 26.75 -10.79 -7.14
C SER A 84 27.62 -9.69 -6.52
N TYR A 85 28.66 -10.05 -5.78
CA TYR A 85 29.60 -9.14 -5.13
C TYR A 85 30.82 -8.88 -6.04
N THR A 86 30.67 -7.98 -7.01
CA THR A 86 31.68 -7.76 -8.06
C THR A 86 32.79 -6.78 -7.67
N SER A 87 32.45 -5.76 -6.87
CA SER A 87 33.39 -4.73 -6.41
C SER A 87 34.43 -5.28 -5.40
N GLU A 88 35.61 -4.68 -5.32
CA GLU A 88 36.64 -5.09 -4.36
C GLU A 88 36.18 -4.91 -2.90
N ALA A 89 35.48 -3.82 -2.59
CA ALA A 89 34.89 -3.59 -1.26
C ALA A 89 33.83 -4.66 -0.93
N GLN A 90 33.00 -5.00 -1.92
CA GLN A 90 31.98 -6.05 -1.83
C GLN A 90 32.60 -7.44 -1.59
N LYS A 91 33.71 -7.75 -2.26
CA LYS A 91 34.46 -8.99 -2.03
C LYS A 91 35.06 -9.06 -0.64
N LYS A 92 35.65 -7.97 -0.14
CA LYS A 92 36.13 -7.88 1.25
C LYS A 92 35.00 -8.09 2.25
N PHE A 93 33.84 -7.46 2.04
CA PHE A 93 32.67 -7.68 2.88
C PHE A 93 32.22 -9.15 2.88
N LEU A 94 32.17 -9.80 1.71
CA LEU A 94 31.84 -11.23 1.59
C LEU A 94 32.82 -12.09 2.40
N GLU A 95 34.12 -11.85 2.28
CA GLU A 95 35.15 -12.61 2.99
C GLU A 95 35.13 -12.36 4.52
N GLU A 96 35.15 -11.11 4.95
CA GLU A 96 35.29 -10.73 6.36
C GLU A 96 33.98 -10.85 7.15
N THR A 97 32.84 -10.55 6.53
CA THR A 97 31.55 -10.50 7.26
C THR A 97 30.74 -11.77 7.09
N ILE A 98 30.75 -12.39 5.90
CA ILE A 98 29.94 -13.59 5.66
C ILE A 98 30.78 -14.84 5.90
N LEU A 99 31.90 -15.01 5.20
CA LEU A 99 32.68 -16.26 5.24
C LEU A 99 33.41 -16.48 6.57
N GLN A 100 33.95 -15.43 7.19
CA GLN A 100 34.59 -15.57 8.51
C GLN A 100 33.58 -15.81 9.64
N LYS A 101 32.37 -15.22 9.56
CA LYS A 101 31.38 -15.30 10.66
C LYS A 101 30.41 -16.47 10.51
N GLN A 102 30.17 -16.94 9.28
CA GLN A 102 29.26 -18.06 9.01
C GLN A 102 30.06 -19.25 8.46
N GLN A 103 29.84 -20.44 9.00
CA GLN A 103 30.46 -21.65 8.45
C GLN A 103 29.82 -22.09 7.12
N GLY A 104 28.60 -21.64 6.80
CA GLY A 104 27.84 -22.07 5.62
C GLY A 104 27.31 -23.50 5.75
N ARG A 105 26.14 -23.79 5.14
CA ARG A 105 25.54 -25.13 5.12
C ARG A 105 25.97 -25.88 3.84
N PRO A 106 26.30 -27.19 3.90
CA PRO A 106 26.57 -27.95 2.68
C PRO A 106 25.36 -27.97 1.74
N HIS A 107 25.60 -27.92 0.43
CA HIS A 107 24.53 -27.98 -0.57
C HIS A 107 23.84 -29.35 -0.54
N PRO A 108 22.50 -29.43 -0.61
CA PRO A 108 21.79 -30.71 -0.55
C PRO A 108 22.08 -31.63 -1.75
N GLN A 109 22.41 -31.08 -2.91
CA GLN A 109 22.72 -31.87 -4.12
C GLN A 109 24.21 -32.19 -4.28
N ASP A 110 25.09 -31.39 -3.67
CA ASP A 110 26.55 -31.58 -3.77
C ASP A 110 27.24 -31.14 -2.46
N PRO A 111 27.22 -31.98 -1.41
CA PRO A 111 27.74 -31.62 -0.09
C PRO A 111 29.27 -31.46 -0.05
N GLY A 112 29.99 -32.05 -1.01
CA GLY A 112 31.45 -32.07 -1.03
C GLY A 112 32.09 -30.84 -1.66
N ASN A 113 31.32 -30.08 -2.45
CA ASN A 113 31.82 -28.91 -3.15
C ASN A 113 31.75 -27.65 -2.27
N ALA A 114 32.91 -27.09 -1.93
CA ALA A 114 33.02 -25.90 -1.09
C ALA A 114 32.38 -24.65 -1.71
N GLU A 115 32.37 -24.53 -3.06
CA GLU A 115 31.77 -23.39 -3.77
C GLU A 115 30.24 -23.45 -3.81
N MET A 116 29.65 -24.62 -3.55
CA MET A 116 28.20 -24.79 -3.49
C MET A 116 27.62 -24.59 -2.08
N ARG A 117 28.46 -24.33 -1.06
CA ARG A 117 27.97 -24.09 0.29
C ARG A 117 27.03 -22.90 0.32
N LEU A 118 25.91 -23.08 1.01
CA LEU A 118 24.84 -22.11 1.15
C LEU A 118 25.13 -21.19 2.33
N TYR A 119 25.12 -19.88 2.08
CA TYR A 119 25.28 -18.86 3.09
C TYR A 119 24.00 -18.05 3.22
N ARG A 120 23.67 -17.69 4.46
CA ARG A 120 22.46 -16.91 4.73
C ARG A 120 22.81 -15.44 4.60
N VAL A 121 22.29 -14.82 3.56
CA VAL A 121 22.51 -13.41 3.24
C VAL A 121 21.21 -12.64 3.38
N TYR A 122 21.33 -11.43 3.91
CA TYR A 122 20.23 -10.48 3.90
C TYR A 122 20.06 -9.94 2.48
N GLN A 123 18.92 -10.21 1.85
CA GLN A 123 18.70 -9.80 0.46
C GLN A 123 18.09 -8.40 0.42
N THR A 124 16.97 -8.24 1.09
CA THR A 124 16.28 -6.96 1.25
C THR A 124 15.45 -7.00 2.52
N GLY A 125 15.34 -5.85 3.18
CA GLY A 125 14.20 -5.57 4.03
C GLY A 125 13.05 -5.35 3.07
N LEU A 126 12.38 -6.43 2.68
CA LEU A 126 11.14 -6.30 1.92
C LEU A 126 10.20 -5.62 2.90
N ASP A 127 10.05 -4.32 2.72
CA ASP A 127 9.05 -3.49 3.36
C ASP A 127 7.72 -4.02 2.83
N LYS A 128 7.29 -5.19 3.35
CA LYS A 128 5.91 -5.62 3.32
C LYS A 128 5.19 -4.58 4.17
N SER A 129 4.99 -3.43 3.56
CA SER A 129 3.84 -2.59 3.81
C SER A 129 2.62 -3.39 3.34
N SER A 130 2.35 -4.51 4.02
CA SER A 130 1.02 -4.60 4.56
C SER A 130 0.89 -3.32 5.36
N ASN A 131 0.23 -2.31 4.77
CA ASN A 131 -0.57 -1.39 5.52
C ASN A 131 -1.54 -2.31 6.26
N VAL A 132 -1.09 -2.89 7.37
CA VAL A 132 -2.00 -3.29 8.40
C VAL A 132 -2.47 -1.92 8.84
N SER A 133 -3.56 -1.45 8.22
CA SER A 133 -4.39 -0.41 8.79
C SER A 133 -4.89 -1.03 10.08
N ARG A 134 -4.04 -0.96 11.10
CA ARG A 134 -4.38 -1.45 12.40
C ARG A 134 -5.29 -0.34 12.90
N LEU A 135 -6.58 -0.56 12.66
CA LEU A 135 -7.66 0.13 13.34
C LEU A 135 -7.39 -0.09 14.82
N SER A 136 -6.63 0.81 15.44
CA SER A 136 -6.57 0.89 16.88
C SER A 136 -7.97 1.39 17.27
N THR A 137 -8.87 0.44 17.51
CA THR A 137 -10.22 0.72 17.99
C THR A 137 -10.07 0.97 19.48
N LYS A 138 -10.15 2.23 19.90
CA LYS A 138 -10.55 2.52 21.28
C LYS A 138 -12.05 2.65 21.30
N LEU A 139 -12.71 1.57 21.71
CA LEU A 139 -14.15 1.43 21.79
C LEU A 139 -14.75 2.40 22.82
N ARG A 140 -15.77 3.15 22.45
CA ARG A 140 -16.69 3.77 23.41
C ARG A 140 -18.11 3.70 22.88
N GLY A 141 -19.00 3.12 23.67
CA GLY A 141 -20.43 3.05 23.40
C GLY A 141 -21.18 3.95 24.36
N LYS A 142 -22.20 4.66 23.86
CA LYS A 142 -23.23 5.27 24.70
C LYS A 142 -24.30 4.21 24.93
N GLY A 143 -24.35 3.70 26.15
CA GLY A 143 -25.43 2.84 26.61
C GLY A 143 -25.86 3.36 27.96
N ARG A 144 -27.15 3.69 28.09
CA ARG A 144 -27.72 3.88 29.42
C ARG A 144 -27.62 2.52 30.10
N VAL A 145 -26.88 2.47 31.19
CA VAL A 145 -26.74 1.25 31.97
C VAL A 145 -28.06 1.05 32.70
N GLU A 146 -28.95 0.24 32.12
CA GLU A 146 -30.22 -0.08 32.76
C GLU A 146 -29.97 -0.71 34.13
N LYS A 147 -30.81 -0.40 35.12
CA LYS A 147 -30.65 -0.90 36.50
C LYS A 147 -30.74 -2.42 36.62
N ASN A 148 -31.21 -3.08 35.55
CA ASN A 148 -31.30 -4.53 35.45
C ASN A 148 -29.90 -5.18 35.40
N ALA A 149 -29.63 -6.09 36.34
CA ALA A 149 -28.37 -6.80 36.45
C ALA A 149 -27.99 -7.60 35.19
N ALA A 150 -28.98 -8.16 34.48
CA ALA A 150 -28.74 -8.91 33.25
C ALA A 150 -28.18 -8.04 32.12
N ALA A 151 -28.72 -6.83 31.94
CA ALA A 151 -28.27 -5.87 30.93
C ALA A 151 -26.84 -5.36 31.22
N ARG A 152 -26.51 -5.17 32.51
CA ARG A 152 -25.17 -4.80 32.96
C ARG A 152 -24.14 -5.87 32.64
N ASN A 153 -24.44 -7.13 32.96
CA ASN A 153 -23.54 -8.25 32.69
C ASN A 153 -23.29 -8.43 31.18
N ALA A 154 -24.34 -8.32 30.35
CA ALA A 154 -24.20 -8.39 28.90
C ALA A 154 -23.31 -7.27 28.32
N LEU A 155 -23.43 -6.03 28.84
CA LEU A 155 -22.56 -4.92 28.44
C LEU A 155 -21.10 -5.17 28.83
N ALA A 156 -20.85 -5.67 30.05
CA ALA A 156 -19.52 -6.01 30.52
C ALA A 156 -18.85 -7.14 29.74
N GLU A 157 -19.60 -8.17 29.34
CA GLU A 157 -19.10 -9.23 28.46
C GLU A 157 -18.76 -8.71 27.07
N SER A 158 -19.59 -7.83 26.50
CA SER A 158 -19.31 -7.16 25.22
C SER A 158 -18.03 -6.32 25.27
N LEU A 159 -17.81 -5.59 26.37
CA LEU A 159 -16.60 -4.79 26.56
C LEU A 159 -15.36 -5.67 26.78
N ALA A 160 -15.47 -6.74 27.55
CA ALA A 160 -14.37 -7.68 27.78
C ALA A 160 -13.93 -8.38 26.49
N GLY A 161 -14.90 -8.87 25.68
CA GLY A 161 -14.61 -9.49 24.38
C GLY A 161 -13.86 -8.56 23.43
N LYS A 162 -14.23 -7.27 23.41
CA LYS A 162 -13.60 -6.26 22.54
C LYS A 162 -12.25 -5.77 23.04
N CYS A 163 -11.95 -5.88 24.33
CA CYS A 163 -10.66 -5.48 24.90
C CYS A 163 -9.56 -6.54 24.77
N ALA A 164 -9.91 -7.83 24.68
CA ALA A 164 -8.94 -8.91 24.45
C ALA A 164 -8.13 -8.70 23.15
N ASP A 165 -8.73 -8.09 22.13
CA ASP A 165 -8.08 -7.76 20.85
C ASP A 165 -7.08 -6.59 20.95
N MET A 166 -7.22 -5.69 21.94
CA MET A 166 -6.35 -4.52 22.10
C MET A 166 -5.01 -4.83 22.77
N THR A 167 -4.95 -5.89 23.59
CA THR A 167 -3.75 -6.25 24.38
C THR A 167 -2.56 -6.72 23.53
N LYS A 168 -2.76 -7.03 22.24
CA LYS A 168 -1.69 -7.46 21.32
C LYS A 168 -0.86 -6.31 20.72
N SER A 169 -1.08 -5.05 21.11
CA SER A 169 -0.49 -3.88 20.42
C SER A 169 0.36 -2.97 21.31
N PHE A 170 0.59 -3.29 22.59
CA PHE A 170 1.24 -2.37 23.55
C PHE A 170 2.78 -2.43 23.61
N ASN A 171 3.43 -3.27 22.80
CA ASN A 171 4.89 -3.37 22.76
C ASN A 171 5.49 -2.62 21.56
N GLN A 172 5.18 -1.33 21.40
CA GLN A 172 5.97 -0.48 20.50
C GLN A 172 7.13 0.11 21.30
N LYS A 173 8.32 -0.44 21.07
CA LYS A 173 9.58 0.14 21.54
C LYS A 173 9.70 1.54 20.93
N GLU A 174 9.83 2.58 21.76
CA GLU A 174 10.13 3.92 21.27
C GLU A 174 11.49 3.87 20.57
N LEU A 175 11.49 4.16 19.26
CA LEU A 175 12.72 4.20 18.47
C LEU A 175 13.60 5.36 18.92
N THR A 176 14.90 5.11 19.02
CA THR A 176 15.90 6.16 19.28
C THR A 176 15.93 7.17 18.14
N HIS A 177 16.57 8.33 18.36
CA HIS A 177 16.70 9.34 17.30
C HIS A 177 17.45 8.78 16.08
N ASP A 178 18.54 8.05 16.32
CA ASP A 178 19.37 7.44 15.28
C ASP A 178 18.57 6.37 14.51
N GLU A 179 17.79 5.53 15.20
CA GLU A 179 16.92 4.55 14.54
C GLU A 179 15.84 5.21 13.66
N LYS A 180 15.37 6.41 14.02
CA LYS A 180 14.43 7.17 13.18
C LYS A 180 15.12 7.74 11.95
N GLN A 181 16.32 8.29 12.09
CA GLN A 181 17.09 8.82 10.96
C GLN A 181 17.46 7.70 9.97
N GLN A 182 17.90 6.54 10.47
CA GLN A 182 18.17 5.37 9.62
C GLN A 182 16.93 4.96 8.83
N LYS A 183 15.76 4.89 9.48
CA LYS A 183 14.51 4.55 8.81
C LYS A 183 14.08 5.57 7.75
N GLU A 184 14.32 6.85 7.99
CA GLU A 184 14.03 7.90 7.02
C GLU A 184 14.97 7.78 5.81
N PHE A 185 16.26 7.54 6.04
CA PHE A 185 17.23 7.27 5.00
C PHE A 185 16.86 6.04 4.16
N ASP A 186 16.54 4.91 4.79
CA ASP A 186 16.14 3.68 4.10
C ASP A 186 14.90 3.91 3.22
N ARG A 187 13.95 4.72 3.71
CA ARG A 187 12.74 5.11 2.97
C ARG A 187 13.08 5.99 1.76
N ASP A 188 13.96 6.97 1.91
CA ASP A 188 14.37 7.85 0.83
C ASP A 188 15.13 7.06 -0.24
N LEU A 189 16.03 6.14 0.16
CA LEU A 189 16.75 5.25 -0.76
C LEU A 189 15.80 4.30 -1.51
N GLN A 190 14.79 3.75 -0.82
CA GLN A 190 13.76 2.94 -1.46
C GLN A 190 12.93 3.76 -2.46
N THR A 191 12.68 5.04 -2.17
CA THR A 191 11.97 5.95 -3.06
C THR A 191 12.76 6.22 -4.35
N VAL A 192 14.08 6.39 -4.25
CA VAL A 192 14.99 6.50 -5.41
C VAL A 192 14.89 5.26 -6.30
N HIS A 193 14.96 4.06 -5.71
CA HIS A 193 14.86 2.80 -6.46
C HIS A 193 13.47 2.62 -7.11
N ALA A 194 12.40 2.95 -6.38
CA ALA A 194 11.03 2.89 -6.89
C ALA A 194 10.84 3.86 -8.07
N LEU A 195 11.37 5.08 -7.96
CA LEU A 195 11.31 6.09 -9.03
C LEU A 195 12.08 5.63 -10.27
N ALA A 196 13.26 5.02 -10.10
CA ALA A 196 14.02 4.45 -11.22
C ALA A 196 13.23 3.36 -11.94
N SER A 197 12.67 2.41 -11.18
CA SER A 197 11.83 1.34 -11.71
C SER A 197 10.61 1.89 -12.48
N LYS A 198 9.99 2.94 -11.92
CA LYS A 198 8.87 3.65 -12.52
C LYS A 198 9.25 4.32 -13.84
N ALA A 199 10.37 5.06 -13.88
CA ALA A 199 10.89 5.67 -15.10
C ALA A 199 11.10 4.64 -16.23
N ARG A 200 11.72 3.50 -15.90
CA ARG A 200 11.94 2.39 -16.84
C ARG A 200 10.62 1.79 -17.34
N ALA A 201 9.66 1.56 -16.46
CA ALA A 201 8.36 0.99 -16.81
C ALA A 201 7.54 1.93 -17.71
N THR A 202 7.53 3.23 -17.40
CA THR A 202 6.87 4.25 -18.23
C THR A 202 7.51 4.35 -19.61
N ALA A 203 8.84 4.37 -19.69
CA ALA A 203 9.56 4.39 -20.96
C ALA A 203 9.22 3.16 -21.83
N LYS A 204 9.18 1.97 -21.20
CA LYS A 204 8.77 0.73 -21.89
C LYS A 204 7.33 0.81 -22.40
N SER A 205 6.41 1.35 -21.60
CA SER A 205 5.00 1.48 -21.99
C SER A 205 4.81 2.40 -23.21
N ILE A 206 5.58 3.49 -23.30
CA ILE A 206 5.57 4.39 -24.48
C ILE A 206 6.07 3.66 -25.74
N ILE A 207 7.14 2.86 -25.61
CA ILE A 207 7.69 2.06 -26.71
C ILE A 207 6.70 0.99 -27.17
N ASP A 208 6.14 0.21 -26.23
CA ASP A 208 5.21 -0.89 -26.52
C ASP A 208 3.92 -0.37 -27.17
N ALA A 209 3.45 0.82 -26.75
CA ALA A 209 2.31 1.52 -27.36
C ALA A 209 2.63 2.19 -28.71
N LYS A 210 3.88 2.10 -29.19
CA LYS A 210 4.35 2.69 -30.47
C LYS A 210 4.03 4.19 -30.60
N MET A 211 4.18 4.95 -29.51
CA MET A 211 3.93 6.39 -29.51
C MET A 211 5.10 7.15 -30.15
N LEU A 212 5.22 7.11 -31.49
CA LEU A 212 6.38 7.64 -32.24
C LEU A 212 6.73 9.10 -31.91
N ASN A 213 5.75 9.94 -31.62
CA ASN A 213 5.99 11.36 -31.29
C ASN A 213 6.57 11.58 -29.88
N GLN A 214 6.88 10.53 -29.12
CA GLN A 214 7.36 10.57 -27.74
C GLN A 214 8.80 10.06 -27.56
N GLU A 215 9.59 9.99 -28.64
CA GLU A 215 11.00 9.55 -28.58
C GLU A 215 11.85 10.40 -27.62
N ALA A 216 11.66 11.73 -27.61
CA ALA A 216 12.36 12.63 -26.70
C ALA A 216 12.05 12.28 -25.23
N THR A 217 10.78 12.03 -24.91
CA THR A 217 10.31 11.61 -23.58
C THR A 217 10.95 10.28 -23.16
N VAL A 218 11.05 9.31 -24.08
CA VAL A 218 11.72 8.01 -23.82
C VAL A 218 13.20 8.19 -23.51
N GLN A 219 13.92 9.03 -24.26
CA GLN A 219 15.34 9.30 -24.00
C GLN A 219 15.55 10.02 -22.66
N SER A 220 14.66 10.97 -22.34
CA SER A 220 14.68 11.68 -21.07
C SER A 220 14.49 10.70 -19.89
N LEU A 221 13.47 9.83 -19.96
CA LEU A 221 13.24 8.79 -18.94
C LEU A 221 14.40 7.79 -18.79
N LYS A 222 15.08 7.43 -19.90
CA LYS A 222 16.29 6.60 -19.85
C LYS A 222 17.43 7.31 -19.13
N SER A 223 17.61 8.61 -19.37
CA SER A 223 18.59 9.43 -18.65
C SER A 223 18.27 9.51 -17.15
N VAL A 224 17.00 9.73 -16.80
CA VAL A 224 16.53 9.73 -15.41
C VAL A 224 16.83 8.39 -14.73
N TYR A 225 16.48 7.27 -15.36
CA TYR A 225 16.78 5.93 -14.84
C TYR A 225 18.29 5.74 -14.61
N GLY A 226 19.13 6.09 -15.58
CA GLY A 226 20.59 5.98 -15.46
C GLY A 226 21.13 6.75 -14.25
N LYS A 227 20.74 8.03 -14.11
CA LYS A 227 21.19 8.89 -13.01
C LYS A 227 20.72 8.39 -11.63
N LEU A 228 19.50 7.90 -11.52
CA LEU A 228 19.00 7.32 -10.26
C LEU A 228 19.75 6.03 -9.88
N MET A 229 20.09 5.20 -10.86
CA MET A 229 20.88 3.98 -10.63
C MET A 229 22.34 4.31 -10.27
N GLU A 230 22.94 5.34 -10.88
CA GLU A 230 24.25 5.86 -10.50
C GLU A 230 24.27 6.37 -9.05
N LEU A 231 23.26 7.15 -8.66
CA LEU A 231 23.11 7.62 -7.26
C LEU A 231 22.99 6.45 -6.29
N HIS A 232 22.13 5.47 -6.59
CA HIS A 232 21.94 4.28 -5.76
C HIS A 232 23.24 3.45 -5.66
N ALA A 233 23.96 3.27 -6.77
CA ALA A 233 25.24 2.57 -6.78
C ALA A 233 26.28 3.28 -5.92
N ARG A 234 26.41 4.61 -6.05
CA ARG A 234 27.32 5.44 -5.26
C ARG A 234 27.03 5.34 -3.76
N ILE A 235 25.76 5.45 -3.35
CA ILE A 235 25.38 5.32 -1.93
C ILE A 235 25.75 3.94 -1.38
N ASN A 236 25.49 2.88 -2.15
CA ASN A 236 25.85 1.53 -1.73
C ASN A 236 27.37 1.36 -1.63
N GLU A 237 28.15 1.93 -2.55
CA GLU A 237 29.61 1.93 -2.48
C GLU A 237 30.11 2.58 -1.18
N MET A 238 29.60 3.77 -0.82
CA MET A 238 29.93 4.43 0.45
C MET A 238 29.58 3.55 1.67
N ILE A 239 28.43 2.88 1.65
CA ILE A 239 28.04 1.94 2.72
C ILE A 239 29.03 0.76 2.81
N PHE A 240 29.43 0.19 1.67
CA PHE A 240 30.38 -0.93 1.63
C PHE A 240 31.81 -0.54 2.00
N GLU A 241 32.23 0.69 1.70
CA GLU A 241 33.51 1.25 2.14
C GLU A 241 33.56 1.55 3.65
N GLY A 242 32.41 1.41 4.34
CA GLY A 242 32.30 1.66 5.77
C GLY A 242 32.27 3.14 6.12
N GLU A 243 31.83 3.99 5.18
CA GLU A 243 31.61 5.40 5.48
C GLU A 243 30.56 5.59 6.60
N SER A 244 30.70 6.70 7.33
CA SER A 244 29.76 7.02 8.41
C SER A 244 28.35 7.29 7.85
N PHE A 245 27.31 6.99 8.65
CA PHE A 245 25.91 7.27 8.32
C PHE A 245 25.67 8.69 7.82
N TYR A 246 26.30 9.66 8.49
CA TYR A 246 26.19 11.07 8.13
C TYR A 246 26.63 11.37 6.70
N ASN A 247 27.67 10.71 6.20
CA ASN A 247 28.21 10.98 4.86
C ASN A 247 27.26 10.51 3.76
N TYR A 248 26.81 9.25 3.83
CA TYR A 248 25.94 8.71 2.79
C TYR A 248 24.50 9.27 2.89
N ALA A 249 24.03 9.60 4.09
CA ALA A 249 22.77 10.30 4.27
C ALA A 249 22.84 11.73 3.69
N TYR A 250 23.96 12.43 3.89
CA TYR A 250 24.19 13.74 3.29
C TYR A 250 24.24 13.67 1.75
N ALA A 251 24.95 12.68 1.18
CA ALA A 251 25.01 12.48 -0.27
C ALA A 251 23.62 12.29 -0.89
N LEU A 252 22.76 11.50 -0.25
CA LEU A 252 21.37 11.33 -0.69
C LEU A 252 20.57 12.64 -0.57
N ASN A 253 20.74 13.38 0.53
CA ASN A 253 20.00 14.61 0.78
C ASN A 253 20.37 15.74 -0.20
N VAL A 254 21.65 15.82 -0.63
CA VAL A 254 22.10 16.78 -1.65
C VAL A 254 21.39 16.54 -3.00
N GLU A 255 21.13 15.29 -3.36
CA GLU A 255 20.45 14.93 -4.62
C GLU A 255 18.92 14.92 -4.49
N LYS A 256 18.35 15.25 -3.32
CA LYS A 256 16.91 15.19 -3.06
C LYS A 256 16.10 16.11 -3.99
N ALA A 257 16.54 17.35 -4.17
CA ALA A 257 15.89 18.30 -5.07
C ALA A 257 15.87 17.78 -6.52
N ARG A 258 16.93 17.10 -6.95
CA ARG A 258 17.02 16.50 -8.28
C ARG A 258 16.09 15.29 -8.43
N CYS A 259 15.94 14.49 -7.37
CA CYS A 259 14.97 13.39 -7.34
C CYS A 259 13.52 13.90 -7.47
N GLU A 260 13.19 15.04 -6.86
CA GLU A 260 11.88 15.68 -7.02
C GLU A 260 11.62 16.17 -8.46
N GLU A 261 12.65 16.68 -9.14
CA GLU A 261 12.56 17.03 -10.56
C GLU A 261 12.31 15.79 -11.44
N PHE A 262 13.05 14.72 -11.18
CA PHE A 262 12.83 13.43 -11.85
C PHE A 262 11.44 12.86 -11.59
N GLU A 263 10.90 13.02 -10.39
CA GLU A 263 9.54 12.59 -10.06
C GLU A 263 8.49 13.34 -10.90
N LYS A 264 8.64 14.66 -11.06
CA LYS A 264 7.76 15.47 -11.92
C LYS A 264 7.85 15.01 -13.37
N GLU A 265 9.05 14.74 -13.87
CA GLU A 265 9.27 14.27 -15.23
C GLU A 265 8.61 12.89 -15.48
N VAL A 266 8.84 11.93 -14.58
CA VAL A 266 8.23 10.60 -14.65
C VAL A 266 6.71 10.69 -14.56
N THR A 267 6.18 11.53 -13.68
CA THR A 267 4.73 11.73 -13.52
C THR A 267 4.11 12.36 -14.77
N SER A 268 4.78 13.34 -15.37
CA SER A 268 4.36 13.92 -16.66
C SER A 268 4.28 12.84 -17.75
N ALA A 269 5.30 12.00 -17.88
CA ALA A 269 5.30 10.91 -18.86
C ALA A 269 4.18 9.87 -18.59
N GLU A 270 3.87 9.57 -17.32
CA GLU A 270 2.74 8.71 -16.98
C GLU A 270 1.39 9.28 -17.41
N THR A 271 1.20 10.60 -17.30
CA THR A 271 -0.04 11.23 -17.77
C THR A 271 -0.21 11.08 -19.28
N ILE A 272 0.90 11.13 -20.04
CA ILE A 272 0.91 10.89 -21.48
C ILE A 272 0.51 9.45 -21.80
N VAL A 273 1.08 8.47 -21.10
CA VAL A 273 0.73 7.04 -21.26
C VAL A 273 -0.75 6.81 -20.96
N LYS A 274 -1.25 7.29 -19.81
CA LYS A 274 -2.67 7.14 -19.42
C LYS A 274 -3.61 7.81 -20.41
N ALA A 275 -3.27 9.00 -20.91
CA ALA A 275 -4.07 9.69 -21.93
C ALA A 275 -4.14 8.87 -23.24
N HIS A 276 -3.03 8.25 -23.65
CA HIS A 276 -3.00 7.38 -24.81
C HIS A 276 -3.85 6.11 -24.61
N GLU A 277 -3.69 5.43 -23.47
CA GLU A 277 -4.48 4.25 -23.13
C GLU A 277 -5.99 4.55 -23.15
N ASN A 278 -6.39 5.69 -22.58
CA ASN A 278 -7.78 6.13 -22.59
C ASN A 278 -8.30 6.39 -24.01
N ARG A 279 -7.47 6.97 -24.89
CA ARG A 279 -7.84 7.18 -26.29
C ARG A 279 -8.03 5.86 -27.03
N VAL A 280 -7.10 4.91 -26.88
CA VAL A 280 -7.19 3.57 -27.49
C VAL A 280 -8.42 2.82 -26.97
N ALA A 281 -8.69 2.89 -25.66
CA ALA A 281 -9.88 2.28 -25.07
C ALA A 281 -11.18 2.90 -25.58
N ALA A 282 -11.22 4.23 -25.76
CA ALA A 282 -12.37 4.93 -26.33
C ALA A 282 -12.61 4.56 -27.79
N GLU A 283 -11.56 4.49 -28.61
CA GLU A 283 -11.64 4.05 -30.01
C GLU A 283 -12.14 2.61 -30.12
N LYS A 284 -11.64 1.72 -29.26
CA LYS A 284 -12.12 0.32 -29.21
C LYS A 284 -13.62 0.27 -28.88
N ARG A 285 -14.07 1.00 -27.87
CA ARG A 285 -15.51 1.09 -27.51
C ARG A 285 -16.35 1.63 -28.67
N LYS A 286 -15.83 2.60 -29.43
CA LYS A 286 -16.52 3.14 -30.61
C LYS A 286 -16.66 2.07 -31.71
N ARG A 287 -15.57 1.35 -32.04
CA ARG A 287 -15.61 0.26 -33.02
C ARG A 287 -16.52 -0.89 -32.59
N ASP A 288 -16.50 -1.27 -31.32
CA ASP A 288 -17.36 -2.33 -30.81
C ASP A 288 -18.84 -1.92 -30.85
N LYS A 289 -19.14 -0.62 -30.68
CA LYS A 289 -20.49 -0.07 -30.82
C LYS A 289 -20.94 -0.07 -32.29
N GLU A 290 -20.10 0.42 -33.20
CA GLU A 290 -20.36 0.43 -34.66
C GLU A 290 -20.63 -0.99 -35.18
N LYS A 291 -19.82 -1.98 -34.78
CA LYS A 291 -20.03 -3.40 -35.12
C LYS A 291 -21.36 -3.95 -34.62
N LYS A 292 -21.75 -3.62 -33.38
CA LYS A 292 -23.05 -4.05 -32.84
C LYS A 292 -24.23 -3.40 -33.59
N GLU A 293 -24.11 -2.13 -33.96
CA GLU A 293 -25.13 -1.44 -34.77
C GLU A 293 -25.22 -2.04 -36.19
N GLU A 294 -24.09 -2.39 -36.81
CA GLU A 294 -24.05 -3.11 -38.09
C GLU A 294 -24.69 -4.50 -38.01
N GLU A 295 -24.36 -5.29 -36.97
CA GLU A 295 -24.96 -6.60 -36.71
C GLU A 295 -26.48 -6.50 -36.45
N GLU A 296 -26.93 -5.50 -35.68
CA GLU A 296 -28.35 -5.27 -35.43
C GLU A 296 -29.10 -4.86 -36.71
N ASN A 297 -28.50 -3.97 -37.52
CA ASN A 297 -29.06 -3.56 -38.81
C ASN A 297 -29.10 -4.73 -39.81
N ALA A 298 -28.07 -5.56 -39.86
CA ALA A 298 -28.05 -6.78 -40.68
C ALA A 298 -29.15 -7.76 -40.23
N ARG A 299 -29.31 -7.96 -38.92
CA ARG A 299 -30.37 -8.82 -38.37
C ARG A 299 -31.78 -8.27 -38.65
N LYS A 300 -31.98 -6.95 -38.57
CA LYS A 300 -33.25 -6.31 -38.93
C LYS A 300 -33.56 -6.48 -40.42
N LYS A 301 -32.58 -6.30 -41.31
CA LYS A 301 -32.73 -6.54 -42.75
C LYS A 301 -33.05 -8.00 -43.06
N ALA A 302 -32.38 -8.96 -42.43
CA ALA A 302 -32.65 -10.38 -42.59
C ALA A 302 -34.09 -10.73 -42.16
N LYS A 303 -34.53 -10.23 -40.99
CA LYS A 303 -35.92 -10.42 -40.53
C LYS A 303 -36.95 -9.80 -41.47
N ALA A 304 -36.69 -8.60 -41.98
CA ALA A 304 -37.60 -7.94 -42.93
C ALA A 304 -37.72 -8.71 -44.26
N ALA A 305 -36.63 -9.33 -44.73
CA ALA A 305 -36.64 -10.19 -45.91
C ALA A 305 -37.44 -11.48 -45.65
N GLU A 306 -37.22 -12.15 -44.52
CA GLU A 306 -38.00 -13.34 -44.11
C GLU A 306 -39.50 -13.03 -43.98
N GLU A 307 -39.84 -11.86 -43.42
CA GLU A 307 -41.23 -11.42 -43.31
C GLU A 307 -41.85 -11.17 -44.70
N TRP A 308 -41.15 -10.50 -45.61
CA TRP A 308 -41.63 -10.28 -46.98
C TRP A 308 -41.87 -11.59 -47.75
N GLU A 309 -41.03 -12.61 -47.57
CA GLU A 309 -41.27 -13.96 -48.11
C GLU A 309 -42.48 -14.65 -47.46
N ALA A 310 -42.69 -14.47 -46.16
CA ALA A 310 -43.78 -15.10 -45.42
C ALA A 310 -45.18 -14.51 -45.72
N TRP A 311 -45.27 -13.21 -46.05
CA TRP A 311 -46.53 -12.54 -46.40
C TRP A 311 -47.02 -12.83 -47.81
N GLY A 312 -46.34 -13.72 -48.54
CA GLY A 312 -46.80 -14.20 -49.83
C GLY A 312 -46.54 -13.18 -50.93
N GLY A 313 -45.54 -13.49 -51.76
CA GLY A 313 -45.53 -13.04 -53.14
C GLY A 313 -46.67 -13.67 -53.94
N GLU A 314 -47.92 -13.54 -53.48
CA GLU A 314 -49.06 -13.48 -54.40
C GLU A 314 -48.91 -12.15 -55.13
N THR A 315 -48.04 -12.14 -56.14
CA THR A 315 -48.15 -11.20 -57.25
C THR A 315 -49.52 -11.44 -57.85
N GLU A 316 -50.53 -10.72 -57.35
CA GLU A 316 -51.74 -10.47 -58.12
C GLU A 316 -51.27 -9.90 -59.45
N ASP A 317 -51.41 -10.75 -60.48
CA ASP A 317 -51.24 -10.44 -61.89
C ASP A 317 -52.31 -9.40 -62.24
N TRP A 318 -52.03 -8.14 -61.91
CA TRP A 318 -52.82 -7.00 -62.36
C TRP A 318 -52.51 -6.80 -63.84
N GLY A 319 -53.20 -7.58 -64.67
CA GLY A 319 -53.15 -7.56 -66.13
C GLY A 319 -53.14 -6.13 -66.64
N GLU A 320 -52.02 -5.80 -67.29
CA GLU A 320 -51.75 -4.51 -67.92
C GLU A 320 -52.48 -4.46 -69.27
N ASP A 321 -53.80 -4.26 -69.22
CA ASP A 321 -54.57 -3.74 -70.37
C ASP A 321 -54.26 -2.23 -70.46
N LEU A 322 -53.13 -1.89 -71.07
CA LEU A 322 -52.85 -0.53 -71.54
C LEU A 322 -53.24 -0.45 -73.01
N ASP A 323 -54.43 0.09 -73.23
CA ASP A 323 -54.93 0.50 -74.54
C ASP A 323 -53.96 1.51 -75.19
N ASP A 324 -53.45 1.07 -76.34
CA ASP A 324 -52.71 1.82 -77.36
C ASP A 324 -53.66 2.77 -78.08
N ASP A 325 -53.93 3.93 -77.49
CA ASP A 325 -54.57 5.04 -78.21
C ASP A 325 -53.49 5.91 -78.87
N GLY A 326 -53.17 5.52 -80.11
CA GLY A 326 -52.56 6.40 -81.09
C GLY A 326 -53.50 7.55 -81.42
N ASP A 327 -52.99 8.78 -81.35
CA ASP A 327 -53.68 9.95 -81.88
C ASP A 327 -52.73 10.71 -82.82
N ASP A 328 -53.12 10.70 -84.09
CA ASP A 328 -52.56 11.42 -85.23
C ASP A 328 -52.76 12.93 -85.07
N ALA A 329 -51.69 13.72 -85.27
CA ALA A 329 -51.75 15.09 -85.83
C ALA A 329 -50.38 15.58 -86.33
#